data_AF-A0A6A9V201-F1
#
_entry.id   AF-A0A6A9V201-F1
#
_cell.length_a   1.000
_cell.length_b   1.000
_cell.length_c   1.000
_cell.angle_alpha   90.00
_cell.angle_beta   90.00
_cell.angle_gamma   90.00
#
_symmetry.space_group_name_H-M   'P 1'
#
loop_
_entity.id
_entity.type
_entity.pdbx_description
1 polymer ?
#
loop_
_entity_poly.entity_id
_entity_poly.type
_entity_poly.pdbx_seq_one_letter_code
_entity_poly.pdbx_strand_id
1 'polypeptide(L)'
;MPTRRTLLTTTAITLGSLAAGPVVAGCGVAAPGTTSRERPTCVARSQLSRRDEVGGVPLAYEENGRRQAFWLEPGFAARLDTWLAWWVEHSGLPAPDELVTFGTWIDGSGDCSSWHHAGRAFDVTALRRDGAVQVHARMDRIDRLPPEQQPPARRRYWQLAAGLSLHFADVLTALFDDAHRNHVHVDNGRSGSAQARFTGRSPVQTRTVQAVCAEVWGVPTALSGRWDGATRASVEQVLALDEVAPTLARLGGDGDLVGDEPTWQAFVTASVGRAG
;
A
#
# COMPACT_ATOMS: atom_id res chain seq x y z
N MET A 1 33.53 43.62 -8.06
CA MET A 1 34.05 43.86 -9.41
C MET A 1 33.31 42.97 -10.39
N PRO A 2 32.46 43.54 -11.25
CA PRO A 2 31.69 42.81 -12.25
C PRO A 2 32.47 42.76 -13.57
N THR A 3 32.43 41.63 -14.27
CA THR A 3 32.90 41.56 -15.66
C THR A 3 31.72 41.17 -16.56
N ARG A 4 31.21 42.20 -17.24
CA ARG A 4 30.32 42.13 -18.39
C ARG A 4 30.98 41.33 -19.52
N ARG A 5 30.19 40.50 -20.20
CA ARG A 5 30.33 40.30 -21.65
C ARG A 5 28.95 40.24 -22.29
N THR A 6 28.87 40.86 -23.45
CA THR A 6 27.67 41.34 -24.12
C THR A 6 27.76 40.92 -25.58
N LEU A 7 26.60 40.52 -26.13
CA LEU A 7 26.19 40.44 -27.55
C LEU A 7 26.84 39.39 -28.47
N LEU A 8 25.99 38.60 -29.14
CA LEU A 8 25.55 38.94 -30.51
C LEU A 8 24.31 38.14 -30.93
N THR A 9 23.42 38.89 -31.57
CA THR A 9 22.15 38.54 -32.23
C THR A 9 22.41 37.95 -33.62
N THR A 10 21.60 36.98 -34.04
CA THR A 10 21.21 36.85 -35.45
C THR A 10 19.86 36.16 -35.60
N THR A 11 18.93 36.89 -36.20
CA THR A 11 17.63 36.45 -36.69
C THR A 11 17.81 35.77 -38.05
N ALA A 12 17.09 34.69 -38.32
CA ALA A 12 16.81 34.24 -39.69
C ALA A 12 15.37 33.74 -39.79
N ILE A 13 14.61 34.39 -40.65
CA ILE A 13 13.27 34.03 -41.11
C ILE A 13 13.45 33.13 -42.33
N THR A 14 12.76 31.99 -42.37
CA THR A 14 12.43 31.29 -43.62
C THR A 14 10.97 30.85 -43.59
N LEU A 15 10.16 31.51 -44.43
CA LEU A 15 8.91 30.99 -44.95
C LEU A 15 9.22 30.07 -46.14
N GLY A 16 8.50 28.96 -46.28
CA GLY A 16 8.31 28.34 -47.59
C GLY A 16 8.04 26.84 -47.61
N SER A 17 6.80 26.53 -47.99
CA SER A 17 6.41 25.44 -48.89
C SER A 17 5.85 24.15 -48.29
N LEU A 18 4.54 24.02 -48.55
CA LEU A 18 3.69 22.84 -48.46
C LEU A 18 4.17 21.73 -49.42
N ALA A 19 4.28 20.52 -48.91
CA ALA A 19 4.15 19.30 -49.68
C ALA A 19 3.36 18.28 -48.85
N ALA A 20 2.10 18.09 -49.24
CA ALA A 20 1.24 17.04 -48.72
C ALA A 20 1.69 15.69 -49.30
N GLY A 21 2.23 14.82 -48.45
CA GLY A 21 2.43 13.41 -48.75
C GLY A 21 1.42 12.57 -47.94
N PRO A 22 0.91 11.46 -48.49
CA PRO A 22 -0.06 10.62 -47.79
C PRO A 22 0.60 10.02 -46.54
N VAL A 23 0.10 10.40 -45.37
CA VAL A 23 0.42 9.72 -44.12
C VAL A 23 -0.32 8.38 -44.18
N VAL A 24 0.41 7.32 -44.55
CA VAL A 24 -0.05 5.96 -44.33
C VAL A 24 -0.16 5.81 -42.81
N ALA A 25 -1.40 5.81 -42.31
CA ALA A 25 -1.73 5.50 -40.94
C ALA A 25 -1.33 4.05 -40.66
N GLY A 26 -0.06 3.83 -40.34
CA GLY A 26 0.38 2.62 -39.70
C GLY A 26 -0.29 2.57 -38.34
N CYS A 27 -1.16 1.58 -38.13
CA CYS A 27 -1.54 1.12 -36.80
C CYS A 27 -0.29 0.56 -36.11
N GLY A 28 0.58 1.47 -35.66
CA GLY A 28 1.64 1.15 -34.73
C GLY A 28 0.97 0.79 -33.42
N VAL A 29 0.86 -0.52 -33.16
CA VAL A 29 0.67 -1.03 -31.82
C VAL A 29 1.80 -0.42 -31.00
N ALA A 30 1.46 0.51 -30.10
CA ALA A 30 2.45 1.06 -29.18
C ALA A 30 3.11 -0.14 -28.50
N ALA A 31 4.44 -0.26 -28.67
CA ALA A 31 5.23 -1.13 -27.79
C ALA A 31 4.80 -0.83 -26.35
N PRO A 32 4.66 -1.83 -25.45
CA PRO A 32 4.24 -1.60 -24.08
C PRO A 32 5.18 -0.58 -23.46
N GLY A 33 4.73 0.67 -23.48
CA GLY A 33 5.52 1.82 -23.10
C GLY A 33 5.76 1.69 -21.61
N THR A 34 7.00 1.89 -21.22
CA THR A 34 7.39 2.08 -19.83
C THR A 34 6.47 3.14 -19.24
N THR A 35 5.44 2.73 -18.49
CA THR A 35 4.65 3.66 -17.70
C THR A 35 5.63 4.30 -16.73
N SER A 36 5.94 5.58 -16.93
CA SER A 36 6.82 6.29 -16.01
C SER A 36 6.15 6.23 -14.64
N ARG A 37 6.82 5.60 -13.67
CA ARG A 37 6.30 5.54 -12.29
C ARG A 37 6.01 6.97 -11.86
N GLU A 38 4.76 7.22 -11.46
CA GLU A 38 4.35 8.50 -10.93
C GLU A 38 5.28 8.89 -9.78
N ARG A 39 5.65 10.17 -9.72
CA ARG A 39 6.46 10.71 -8.63
C ARG A 39 5.55 11.54 -7.71
N PRO A 40 5.82 11.57 -6.40
CA PRO A 40 5.09 12.47 -5.52
C PRO A 40 5.28 13.92 -5.96
N THR A 41 4.24 14.72 -5.74
CA THR A 41 4.23 16.17 -5.95
C THR A 41 3.75 16.85 -4.69
N CYS A 42 4.24 18.06 -4.42
CA CYS A 42 3.75 18.82 -3.28
C CYS A 42 2.36 19.36 -3.62
N VAL A 43 1.41 19.03 -2.77
CA VAL A 43 0.04 19.50 -2.88
C VAL A 43 -0.21 20.50 -1.74
N ALA A 44 -0.76 21.66 -2.09
CA ALA A 44 -1.12 22.65 -1.08
C ALA A 44 -2.29 22.13 -0.25
N ARG A 45 -2.30 22.41 1.06
CA ARG A 45 -3.39 22.03 1.97
C ARG A 45 -4.79 22.38 1.45
N SER A 46 -4.94 23.50 0.74
CA SER A 46 -6.22 23.94 0.16
C SER A 46 -6.79 23.02 -0.93
N GLN A 47 -5.99 22.08 -1.43
CA GLN A 47 -6.39 21.08 -2.43
C GLN A 47 -6.74 19.73 -1.79
N LEU A 48 -6.60 19.61 -0.46
CA LEU A 48 -6.85 18.38 0.28
C LEU A 48 -8.18 18.45 1.04
N SER A 49 -8.76 17.30 1.28
CA SER A 49 -9.94 17.15 2.14
C SER A 49 -9.53 16.95 3.57
N ARG A 50 -10.13 17.72 4.48
CA ARG A 50 -10.02 17.50 5.92
C ARG A 50 -10.96 16.36 6.32
N ARG A 51 -10.43 15.33 6.98
CA ARG A 51 -11.14 14.11 7.36
C ARG A 51 -10.85 13.75 8.81
N ASP A 52 -11.87 13.56 9.62
CA ASP A 52 -11.79 13.06 10.99
C ASP A 52 -12.18 11.58 11.11
N GLU A 53 -12.50 10.93 9.99
CA GLU A 53 -12.82 9.52 9.90
C GLU A 53 -12.35 8.88 8.59
N VAL A 54 -12.17 7.56 8.63
CA VAL A 54 -11.98 6.68 7.48
C VAL A 54 -12.97 5.53 7.63
N GLY A 55 -13.77 5.25 6.60
CA GLY A 55 -14.76 4.15 6.62
C GLY A 55 -15.76 4.26 7.77
N GLY A 56 -16.09 5.49 8.22
CA GLY A 56 -16.94 5.75 9.39
C GLY A 56 -16.26 5.52 10.75
N VAL A 57 -14.95 5.23 10.77
CA VAL A 57 -14.16 5.03 11.98
C VAL A 57 -13.36 6.30 12.28
N PRO A 58 -13.56 6.93 13.46
CA PRO A 58 -12.83 8.12 13.87
C PRO A 58 -11.32 7.95 13.85
N LEU A 59 -10.61 9.01 13.45
CA LEU A 59 -9.15 9.09 13.45
C LEU A 59 -8.63 9.64 14.78
N ALA A 60 -7.57 9.01 15.31
CA ALA A 60 -6.82 9.52 16.45
C ALA A 60 -5.32 9.59 16.13
N TYR A 61 -4.66 10.60 16.68
CA TYR A 61 -3.22 10.78 16.49
C TYR A 61 -2.43 10.02 17.53
N GLU A 62 -1.51 9.17 17.09
CA GLU A 62 -0.67 8.33 17.95
C GLU A 62 0.12 9.16 18.97
N GLU A 63 0.68 10.31 18.59
CA GLU A 63 1.59 11.05 19.48
C GLU A 63 0.90 11.69 20.69
N ASN A 64 -0.36 12.10 20.55
CA ASN A 64 -1.08 12.81 21.61
C ASN A 64 -2.35 12.08 22.09
N GLY A 65 -2.71 10.97 21.44
CA GLY A 65 -3.89 10.15 21.76
C GLY A 65 -5.22 10.85 21.51
N ARG A 66 -5.25 12.00 20.82
CA ARG A 66 -6.47 12.78 20.59
C ARG A 66 -7.07 12.46 19.24
N ARG A 67 -8.40 12.41 19.22
CA ARG A 67 -9.17 12.45 17.98
C ARG A 67 -8.94 13.77 17.28
N GLN A 68 -8.57 13.71 16.00
CA GLN A 68 -8.36 14.89 15.20
C GLN A 68 -8.50 14.59 13.72
N ALA A 69 -8.73 15.64 12.94
CA ALA A 69 -8.81 15.54 11.50
C ALA A 69 -7.43 15.66 10.83
N PHE A 70 -7.25 14.90 9.76
CA PHE A 70 -6.06 14.91 8.91
C PHE A 70 -6.42 15.37 7.49
N TRP A 71 -5.41 15.75 6.71
CA TRP A 71 -5.59 16.22 5.33
C TRP A 71 -5.20 15.11 4.36
N LEU A 72 -6.13 14.74 3.47
CA LEU A 72 -5.90 13.67 2.50
C LEU A 72 -6.35 14.10 1.11
N GLU A 73 -5.69 13.55 0.10
CA GLU A 73 -6.19 13.59 -1.26
C GLU A 73 -7.51 12.81 -1.34
N PRO A 74 -8.58 13.37 -1.94
CA PRO A 74 -9.91 12.75 -1.92
C PRO A 74 -9.98 11.31 -2.45
N GLY A 75 -9.29 11.00 -3.55
CA GLY A 75 -9.27 9.66 -4.13
C GLY A 75 -8.57 8.64 -3.22
N PHE A 76 -7.46 9.04 -2.61
CA PHE A 76 -6.75 8.24 -1.62
C PHE A 76 -7.58 8.01 -0.35
N ALA A 77 -8.28 9.03 0.14
CA ALA A 77 -9.20 8.89 1.27
C ALA A 77 -10.31 7.87 1.00
N ALA A 78 -10.93 7.92 -0.19
CA ALA A 78 -11.95 6.94 -0.60
C ALA A 78 -11.39 5.51 -0.69
N ARG A 79 -10.11 5.36 -1.06
CA ARG A 79 -9.43 4.06 -1.08
C ARG A 79 -9.21 3.53 0.34
N LEU A 80 -8.85 4.38 1.29
CA LEU A 80 -8.76 4.01 2.72
C LEU A 80 -10.14 3.59 3.26
N ASP A 81 -11.21 4.31 2.91
CA ASP A 81 -12.59 3.94 3.29
C ASP A 81 -12.93 2.53 2.77
N THR A 82 -12.59 2.27 1.50
CA THR A 82 -12.82 0.96 0.86
C THR A 82 -12.03 -0.14 1.55
N TRP A 83 -10.76 0.12 1.89
CA TRP A 83 -9.92 -0.85 2.61
C TRP A 83 -10.50 -1.18 3.99
N LEU A 84 -10.84 -0.17 4.79
CA LEU A 84 -11.29 -0.43 6.17
C LEU A 84 -12.64 -1.13 6.20
N ALA A 85 -13.58 -0.73 5.34
CA ALA A 85 -14.86 -1.41 5.20
C ALA A 85 -14.67 -2.88 4.80
N TRP A 86 -13.82 -3.14 3.80
CA TRP A 86 -13.49 -4.50 3.37
C TRP A 86 -12.82 -5.30 4.49
N TRP A 87 -11.87 -4.72 5.21
CA TRP A 87 -11.16 -5.40 6.29
C TRP A 87 -12.10 -5.76 7.44
N VAL A 88 -13.03 -4.89 7.81
CA VAL A 88 -14.05 -5.18 8.84
C VAL A 88 -14.94 -6.35 8.42
N GLU A 89 -15.38 -6.37 7.16
CA GLU A 89 -16.20 -7.46 6.63
C GLU A 89 -15.47 -8.83 6.66
N HIS A 90 -14.16 -8.84 6.41
CA HIS A 90 -13.41 -10.08 6.18
C HIS A 90 -12.55 -10.54 7.35
N SER A 91 -12.25 -9.69 8.34
CA SER A 91 -11.32 -10.02 9.44
C SER A 91 -11.88 -10.98 10.48
N GLY A 92 -13.20 -11.19 10.50
CA GLY A 92 -13.89 -11.92 11.56
C GLY A 92 -13.82 -11.24 12.93
N LEU A 93 -13.36 -9.98 12.98
CA LEU A 93 -13.27 -9.18 14.19
C LEU A 93 -14.44 -8.19 14.28
N PRO A 94 -14.86 -7.79 15.49
CA PRO A 94 -15.76 -6.65 15.65
C PRO A 94 -15.17 -5.40 14.99
N ALA A 95 -16.00 -4.55 14.41
CA ALA A 95 -15.53 -3.30 13.81
C ALA A 95 -14.76 -2.43 14.83
N PRO A 96 -13.64 -1.80 14.48
CA PRO A 96 -12.98 -0.86 15.37
C PRO A 96 -13.82 0.41 15.56
N ASP A 97 -13.64 1.11 16.68
CA ASP A 97 -14.26 2.41 16.95
C ASP A 97 -13.27 3.58 16.87
N GLU A 98 -12.00 3.29 16.59
CA GLU A 98 -10.94 4.27 16.39
C GLU A 98 -9.79 3.69 15.55
N LEU A 99 -9.36 4.43 14.54
CA LEU A 99 -8.17 4.17 13.72
C LEU A 99 -7.08 5.15 14.15
N VAL A 100 -5.99 4.62 14.69
CA VAL A 100 -4.86 5.41 15.20
C VAL A 100 -3.78 5.52 14.14
N THR A 101 -3.23 6.72 13.98
CA THR A 101 -2.29 7.05 12.90
C THR A 101 -1.21 8.04 13.31
N PHE A 102 -0.05 8.01 12.63
CA PHE A 102 0.92 9.12 12.63
C PHE A 102 0.61 10.21 11.61
N GLY A 103 -0.53 10.11 10.92
CA GLY A 103 -1.02 11.10 9.99
C GLY A 103 -0.74 10.77 8.53
N THR A 104 -0.88 11.79 7.70
CA THR A 104 -1.10 11.63 6.25
C THR A 104 -0.38 12.65 5.41
N TRP A 105 -0.57 13.94 5.68
CA TRP A 105 0.02 15.03 4.91
C TRP A 105 0.87 15.92 5.79
N ILE A 106 2.05 16.22 5.27
CA ILE A 106 2.93 17.27 5.78
C ILE A 106 3.31 18.18 4.62
N ASP A 107 3.52 19.46 4.89
CA ASP A 107 3.97 20.40 3.88
C ASP A 107 5.42 20.09 3.49
N GLY A 108 5.61 19.63 2.25
CA GLY A 108 6.94 19.31 1.72
C GLY A 108 7.85 20.53 1.56
N SER A 109 7.33 21.77 1.67
CA SER A 109 8.11 23.00 1.57
C SER A 109 8.98 23.09 0.30
N GLY A 110 8.52 22.47 -0.80
CA GLY A 110 9.22 22.39 -2.07
C GLY A 110 10.05 21.11 -2.29
N ASP A 111 10.32 20.31 -1.24
CA ASP A 111 10.85 18.95 -1.38
C ASP A 111 9.66 17.98 -1.47
N CYS A 112 9.43 17.39 -2.64
CA CYS A 112 8.29 16.51 -2.91
C CYS A 112 8.72 15.05 -3.09
N SER A 113 9.66 14.58 -2.27
CA SER A 113 10.19 13.20 -2.35
C SER A 113 9.29 12.14 -1.71
N SER A 114 8.27 12.54 -0.93
CA SER A 114 7.37 11.63 -0.20
C SER A 114 5.91 11.77 -0.65
N TRP A 115 5.17 10.66 -0.66
CA TRP A 115 3.72 10.64 -0.90
C TRP A 115 2.91 11.35 0.19
N HIS A 116 3.50 11.55 1.38
CA HIS A 116 2.91 12.43 2.39
C HIS A 116 2.74 13.86 1.86
N HIS A 117 3.68 14.36 1.03
CA HIS A 117 3.59 15.73 0.47
C HIS A 117 2.46 15.87 -0.56
N ALA A 118 2.01 14.75 -1.14
CA ALA A 118 0.89 14.68 -2.06
C ALA A 118 -0.45 14.41 -1.34
N GLY A 119 -0.45 14.17 -0.02
CA GLY A 119 -1.63 13.75 0.73
C GLY A 119 -2.12 12.33 0.37
N ARG A 120 -1.22 11.51 -0.18
CA ARG A 120 -1.48 10.17 -0.73
C ARG A 120 -0.71 9.08 0.01
N ALA A 121 -0.37 9.35 1.27
CA ALA A 121 0.22 8.41 2.20
C ALA A 121 -0.52 8.43 3.54
N PHE A 122 -0.46 7.31 4.26
CA PHE A 122 -1.10 7.14 5.56
C PHE A 122 -0.30 6.16 6.42
N ASP A 123 -0.06 6.52 7.68
CA ASP A 123 0.69 5.69 8.62
C ASP A 123 -0.25 5.07 9.65
N VAL A 124 -0.61 3.79 9.50
CA VAL A 124 -1.47 3.08 10.45
C VAL A 124 -0.66 2.67 11.67
N THR A 125 -1.13 3.00 12.89
CA THR A 125 -0.47 2.57 14.13
C THR A 125 -1.31 1.55 14.91
N ALA A 126 -2.63 1.67 14.92
CA ALA A 126 -3.50 0.68 15.55
C ALA A 126 -4.95 0.75 15.05
N LEU A 127 -5.66 -0.37 15.17
CA LEU A 127 -7.11 -0.39 15.26
C LEU A 127 -7.49 -0.60 16.72
N ARG A 128 -8.39 0.24 17.24
CA ARG A 128 -8.86 0.18 18.63
C ARG A 128 -10.35 -0.08 18.69
N ARG A 129 -10.75 -0.68 19.80
CA ARG A 129 -12.13 -0.89 20.15
C ARG A 129 -12.29 -0.86 21.66
N ASP A 130 -13.31 -0.15 22.16
CA ASP A 130 -13.65 -0.06 23.57
C ASP A 130 -12.45 0.41 24.43
N GLY A 131 -11.62 1.29 23.85
CA GLY A 131 -10.41 1.82 24.47
C GLY A 131 -9.19 0.89 24.46
N ALA A 132 -9.33 -0.36 24.04
CA ALA A 132 -8.24 -1.34 23.92
C ALA A 132 -7.68 -1.38 22.49
N VAL A 133 -6.41 -1.81 22.35
CA VAL A 133 -5.84 -2.11 21.02
C VAL A 133 -6.36 -3.46 20.57
N GLN A 134 -7.11 -3.46 19.47
CA GLN A 134 -7.60 -4.66 18.82
C GLN A 134 -6.56 -5.23 17.85
N VAL A 135 -5.89 -4.36 17.10
CA VAL A 135 -4.82 -4.72 16.18
C VAL A 135 -3.68 -3.71 16.30
N HIS A 136 -2.49 -4.20 16.59
CA HIS A 136 -1.27 -3.40 16.56
C HIS A 136 -0.73 -3.34 15.11
N ALA A 137 -0.42 -2.13 14.63
CA ALA A 137 0.42 -1.91 13.46
C ALA A 137 1.85 -1.48 13.86
N ARG A 138 2.24 -1.83 15.10
CA ARG A 138 3.46 -1.42 15.80
C ARG A 138 4.29 -2.62 16.20
N MET A 139 5.24 -3.06 15.38
CA MET A 139 6.09 -4.20 15.75
C MET A 139 6.94 -3.89 16.98
N ASP A 140 7.39 -2.65 17.13
CA ASP A 140 8.12 -2.17 18.31
C ASP A 140 7.31 -2.28 19.62
N ARG A 141 5.98 -2.23 19.56
CA ARG A 141 5.08 -2.47 20.70
C ARG A 141 4.82 -3.94 20.91
N ILE A 142 4.59 -4.69 19.82
CA ILE A 142 4.37 -6.14 19.87
C ILE A 142 5.55 -6.84 20.54
N ASP A 143 6.79 -6.48 20.17
CA ASP A 143 8.00 -7.10 20.72
C ASP A 143 8.21 -6.83 22.23
N ARG A 144 7.46 -5.87 22.80
CA ARG A 144 7.48 -5.55 24.25
C ARG A 144 6.31 -6.16 25.01
N LEU A 145 5.38 -6.83 24.32
CA LEU A 145 4.32 -7.59 24.99
C LEU A 145 4.91 -8.81 25.71
N PRO A 146 4.19 -9.35 26.72
CA PRO A 146 4.53 -10.65 27.29
C PRO A 146 4.67 -11.73 26.21
N PRO A 147 5.65 -12.66 26.31
CA PRO A 147 5.96 -13.63 25.25
C PRO A 147 4.74 -14.42 24.74
N GLU A 148 3.80 -14.77 25.61
CA GLU A 148 2.57 -15.48 25.27
C GLU A 148 1.57 -14.64 24.45
N GLN A 149 1.68 -13.31 24.50
CA GLN A 149 0.84 -12.38 23.75
C GLN A 149 1.45 -11.98 22.39
N GLN A 150 2.75 -12.21 22.19
CA GLN A 150 3.42 -11.79 20.95
C GLN A 150 2.93 -12.56 19.71
N PRO A 151 2.85 -13.91 19.70
CA PRO A 151 2.40 -14.64 18.52
C PRO A 151 1.01 -14.22 18.00
N PRO A 152 -0.05 -14.14 18.83
CA PRO A 152 -1.35 -13.67 18.34
C PRO A 152 -1.31 -12.21 17.89
N ALA A 153 -0.53 -11.34 18.54
CA ALA A 153 -0.39 -9.95 18.11
C ALA A 153 0.37 -9.80 16.77
N ARG A 154 1.42 -10.60 16.55
CA ARG A 154 2.14 -10.68 15.25
C ARG A 154 1.23 -11.21 14.15
N ARG A 155 0.43 -12.24 14.45
CA ARG A 155 -0.60 -12.74 13.52
C ARG A 155 -1.52 -11.61 13.07
N ARG A 156 -2.08 -10.85 14.03
CA ARG A 156 -2.97 -9.71 13.73
C ARG A 156 -2.28 -8.60 12.94
N TYR A 157 -1.01 -8.30 13.24
CA TYR A 157 -0.20 -7.35 12.46
C TYR A 157 -0.11 -7.76 10.98
N TRP A 158 0.19 -9.05 10.71
CA TRP A 158 0.33 -9.54 9.35
C TRP A 158 -1.01 -9.71 8.62
N GLN A 159 -2.11 -9.95 9.34
CA GLN A 159 -3.47 -9.87 8.77
C GLN A 159 -3.82 -8.45 8.34
N LEU A 160 -3.48 -7.43 9.14
CA LEU A 160 -3.65 -6.03 8.76
C LEU A 160 -2.84 -5.68 7.51
N ALA A 161 -1.55 -6.05 7.49
CA ALA A 161 -0.66 -5.80 6.37
C ALA A 161 -1.12 -6.52 5.08
N ALA A 162 -1.65 -7.74 5.19
CA ALA A 162 -2.25 -8.45 4.06
C ALA A 162 -3.44 -7.69 3.48
N GLY A 163 -4.38 -7.26 4.33
CA GLY A 163 -5.54 -6.48 3.91
C GLY A 163 -5.15 -5.16 3.26
N LEU A 164 -4.20 -4.42 3.83
CA LEU A 164 -3.65 -3.21 3.20
C LEU A 164 -3.04 -3.51 1.82
N SER A 165 -2.32 -4.64 1.68
CA SER A 165 -1.65 -5.01 0.43
C SER A 165 -2.61 -5.32 -0.72
N LEU A 166 -3.88 -5.64 -0.45
CA LEU A 166 -4.90 -5.80 -1.50
C LEU A 166 -5.31 -4.45 -2.11
N HIS A 167 -5.25 -3.38 -1.32
CA HIS A 167 -5.70 -2.04 -1.72
C HIS A 167 -4.54 -1.13 -2.14
N PHE A 168 -3.34 -1.35 -1.62
CA PHE A 168 -2.15 -0.52 -1.82
C PHE A 168 -0.97 -1.40 -2.24
N ALA A 169 -0.25 -0.99 -3.30
CA ALA A 169 0.89 -1.76 -3.80
C ALA A 169 2.19 -1.50 -3.02
N ASP A 170 2.29 -0.31 -2.41
CA ASP A 170 3.41 0.10 -1.57
C ASP A 170 2.91 0.12 -0.10
N VAL A 171 3.14 -0.99 0.61
CA VAL A 171 2.80 -1.19 2.04
C VAL A 171 4.09 -1.46 2.81
N LEU A 172 4.65 -0.45 3.47
CA LEU A 172 5.92 -0.57 4.17
C LEU A 172 5.67 -1.01 5.62
N THR A 173 6.21 -2.17 5.97
CA THR A 173 6.05 -2.80 7.29
C THR A 173 7.37 -2.75 8.07
N ALA A 174 7.39 -3.36 9.25
CA ALA A 174 8.59 -3.53 10.06
C ALA A 174 9.74 -4.31 9.36
N LEU A 175 9.50 -4.89 8.18
CA LEU A 175 10.50 -5.55 7.35
C LEU A 175 11.09 -4.64 6.24
N PHE A 176 10.68 -3.37 6.18
CA PHE A 176 11.26 -2.39 5.27
C PHE A 176 12.55 -1.80 5.85
N ASP A 177 12.45 -1.12 6.98
CA ASP A 177 13.56 -0.57 7.77
C ASP A 177 13.15 -0.34 9.24
N ASP A 178 14.06 0.20 10.05
CA ASP A 178 13.82 0.48 11.47
C ASP A 178 12.77 1.58 11.71
N ALA A 179 12.64 2.56 10.81
CA ALA A 179 11.67 3.63 10.94
C ALA A 179 10.24 3.11 10.83
N HIS A 180 10.02 2.04 10.06
CA HIS A 180 8.70 1.41 9.88
C HIS A 180 8.40 0.32 10.91
N ARG A 181 9.23 0.16 11.95
CA ARG A 181 8.86 -0.71 13.08
C ARG A 181 7.74 -0.11 13.94
N ASN A 182 7.51 1.19 13.81
CA ASN A 182 6.57 1.96 14.60
C ASN A 182 5.28 2.36 13.85
N HIS A 183 4.99 1.81 12.67
CA HIS A 183 3.69 1.92 11.98
C HIS A 183 3.68 0.96 10.78
N VAL A 184 2.55 0.86 10.07
CA VAL A 184 2.51 0.37 8.69
C VAL A 184 2.18 1.55 7.79
N HIS A 185 3.10 1.90 6.90
CA HIS A 185 2.91 2.95 5.92
C HIS A 185 2.19 2.40 4.70
N VAL A 186 1.23 3.15 4.16
CA VAL A 186 0.66 2.88 2.84
C VAL A 186 0.61 4.11 1.97
N ASP A 187 0.89 3.92 0.68
CA ASP A 187 0.65 4.91 -0.35
C ASP A 187 0.07 4.25 -1.62
N ASN A 188 -0.51 5.06 -2.50
CA ASN A 188 -1.04 4.60 -3.77
C ASN A 188 -0.24 5.11 -4.97
N GLY A 189 1.07 5.34 -4.81
CA GLY A 189 1.93 5.81 -5.89
C GLY A 189 2.09 4.81 -7.02
N ARG A 190 2.13 3.51 -6.70
CA ARG A 190 2.21 2.43 -7.70
C ARG A 190 0.85 1.85 -8.10
N SER A 191 -0.09 1.69 -7.17
CA SER A 191 -1.44 1.17 -7.48
C SER A 191 -2.37 2.23 -8.08
N GLY A 192 -2.07 3.52 -7.90
CA GLY A 192 -2.93 4.61 -8.34
C GLY A 192 -4.33 4.51 -7.75
N SER A 193 -5.34 4.60 -8.60
CA SER A 193 -6.74 4.42 -8.23
C SER A 193 -7.25 2.98 -8.38
N ALA A 194 -6.41 2.02 -8.76
CA ALA A 194 -6.79 0.61 -8.93
C ALA A 194 -6.50 -0.22 -7.66
N GLN A 195 -7.03 -1.45 -7.59
CA GLN A 195 -6.54 -2.41 -6.60
C GLN A 195 -5.08 -2.77 -6.84
N ALA A 196 -4.39 -3.13 -5.76
CA ALA A 196 -3.01 -3.57 -5.86
C ALA A 196 -2.96 -5.01 -6.37
N ARG A 197 -2.02 -5.25 -7.28
CA ARG A 197 -1.70 -6.58 -7.79
C ARG A 197 -0.42 -7.08 -7.16
N PHE A 198 -0.34 -8.38 -6.90
CA PHE A 198 0.93 -9.00 -6.57
C PHE A 198 1.73 -9.26 -7.85
N THR A 199 2.98 -8.79 -7.88
CA THR A 199 3.83 -8.90 -9.09
C THR A 199 5.01 -9.84 -8.90
N GLY A 200 5.31 -10.26 -7.67
CA GLY A 200 6.54 -10.98 -7.32
C GLY A 200 7.84 -10.17 -7.52
N ARG A 201 7.77 -8.93 -8.01
CA ARG A 201 8.93 -8.08 -8.32
C ARG A 201 9.26 -7.07 -7.22
N SER A 202 8.34 -6.83 -6.30
CA SER A 202 8.52 -5.90 -5.18
C SER A 202 9.00 -6.67 -3.93
N PRO A 203 10.23 -6.46 -3.45
CA PRO A 203 10.71 -7.13 -2.24
C PRO A 203 9.82 -6.88 -1.02
N VAL A 204 9.20 -5.71 -0.95
CA VAL A 204 8.26 -5.35 0.12
C VAL A 204 7.02 -6.24 0.07
N GLN A 205 6.34 -6.32 -1.08
CA GLN A 205 5.16 -7.19 -1.24
C GLN A 205 5.53 -8.66 -0.96
N THR A 206 6.69 -9.11 -1.46
CA THR A 206 7.14 -10.48 -1.25
C THR A 206 7.41 -10.77 0.23
N ARG A 207 8.06 -9.86 0.98
CA ARG A 207 8.27 -10.05 2.42
C ARG A 207 6.94 -10.10 3.18
N THR A 208 5.95 -9.30 2.78
CA THR A 208 4.60 -9.40 3.38
C THR A 208 3.98 -10.77 3.12
N VAL A 209 4.02 -11.30 1.89
CA VAL A 209 3.52 -12.65 1.59
C VAL A 209 4.25 -13.72 2.39
N GLN A 210 5.59 -13.65 2.46
CA GLN A 210 6.41 -14.58 3.24
C GLN A 210 6.06 -14.54 4.74
N ALA A 211 5.87 -13.34 5.29
CA ALA A 211 5.48 -13.16 6.68
C ALA A 211 4.05 -13.66 6.95
N VAL A 212 3.13 -13.48 6.00
CA VAL A 212 1.77 -14.06 6.10
C VAL A 212 1.84 -15.58 6.11
N CYS A 213 2.60 -16.22 5.22
CA CYS A 213 2.81 -17.68 5.26
C CYS A 213 3.34 -18.13 6.64
N ALA A 214 4.37 -17.47 7.17
CA ALA A 214 4.98 -17.84 8.44
C ALA A 214 4.11 -17.56 9.67
N GLU A 215 3.59 -16.35 9.80
CA GLU A 215 2.99 -15.85 11.05
C GLU A 215 1.47 -16.06 11.07
N VAL A 216 0.81 -16.02 9.91
CA VAL A 216 -0.65 -16.26 9.80
C VAL A 216 -0.93 -17.75 9.68
N TRP A 217 -0.25 -18.42 8.75
CA TRP A 217 -0.53 -19.82 8.41
C TRP A 217 0.39 -20.83 9.11
N GLY A 218 1.48 -20.39 9.74
CA GLY A 218 2.43 -21.30 10.39
C GLY A 218 3.27 -22.12 9.41
N VAL A 219 3.26 -21.76 8.12
CA VAL A 219 4.08 -22.41 7.09
C VAL A 219 5.49 -21.82 7.17
N PRO A 220 6.54 -22.59 7.50
CA PRO A 220 7.88 -22.07 7.65
C PRO A 220 8.38 -21.43 6.34
N THR A 221 8.55 -20.10 6.34
CA THR A 221 8.94 -19.34 5.15
C THR A 221 10.03 -18.34 5.48
N ALA A 222 11.12 -18.37 4.73
CA ALA A 222 12.21 -17.41 4.90
C ALA A 222 11.82 -16.02 4.41
N LEU A 223 12.12 -14.98 5.18
CA LEU A 223 11.83 -13.57 4.85
C LEU A 223 12.89 -12.97 3.88
N SER A 224 13.16 -13.66 2.77
CA SER A 224 14.20 -13.27 1.81
C SER A 224 13.87 -12.02 1.00
N GLY A 225 12.57 -11.70 0.85
CA GLY A 225 12.07 -10.69 -0.09
C GLY A 225 12.26 -11.04 -1.57
N ARG A 226 12.55 -12.31 -1.88
CA ARG A 226 12.67 -12.80 -3.27
C ARG A 226 11.52 -13.75 -3.59
N TRP A 227 10.85 -13.52 -4.71
CA TRP A 227 9.82 -14.43 -5.21
C TRP A 227 10.48 -15.61 -5.94
N ASP A 228 11.05 -16.54 -5.16
CA ASP A 228 11.78 -17.73 -5.61
C ASP A 228 10.93 -19.01 -5.47
N GLY A 229 11.51 -20.16 -5.83
CA GLY A 229 10.80 -21.45 -5.78
C GLY A 229 10.39 -21.85 -4.36
N ALA A 230 11.21 -21.52 -3.34
CA ALA A 230 10.88 -21.77 -1.95
C ALA A 230 9.68 -20.94 -1.49
N THR A 231 9.63 -19.66 -1.88
CA THR A 231 8.49 -18.79 -1.55
C THR A 231 7.21 -19.26 -2.24
N ARG A 232 7.28 -19.67 -3.51
CA ARG A 232 6.13 -20.25 -4.23
C ARG A 232 5.62 -21.52 -3.55
N ALA A 233 6.51 -22.43 -3.18
CA ALA A 233 6.13 -23.66 -2.48
C ALA A 233 5.45 -23.40 -1.13
N SER A 234 5.84 -22.34 -0.39
CA SER A 234 5.12 -21.94 0.83
C SER A 234 3.72 -21.41 0.52
N VAL A 235 3.56 -20.63 -0.55
CA VAL A 235 2.26 -20.11 -0.97
C VAL A 235 1.35 -21.23 -1.47
N GLU A 236 1.86 -22.15 -2.29
CA GLU A 236 1.14 -23.32 -2.77
C GLU A 236 0.63 -24.17 -1.59
N GLN A 237 1.45 -24.37 -0.56
CA GLN A 237 1.02 -25.04 0.67
C GLN A 237 -0.16 -24.31 1.34
N VAL A 238 -0.11 -22.97 1.45
CA VAL A 238 -1.22 -22.18 2.01
C VAL A 238 -2.48 -22.30 1.14
N LEU A 239 -2.37 -22.16 -0.17
CA LEU A 239 -3.49 -22.23 -1.10
C LEU A 239 -4.16 -23.62 -1.12
N ALA A 240 -3.38 -24.67 -0.84
CA ALA A 240 -3.87 -26.05 -0.74
C ALA A 240 -4.57 -26.38 0.60
N LEU A 241 -4.55 -25.48 1.59
CA LEU A 241 -5.25 -25.72 2.86
C LEU A 241 -6.78 -25.68 2.64
N ASP A 242 -7.50 -26.56 3.35
CA ASP A 242 -8.96 -26.65 3.30
C ASP A 242 -9.66 -25.34 3.70
N GLU A 243 -8.98 -24.47 4.46
CA GLU A 243 -9.47 -23.15 4.84
C GLU A 243 -9.38 -22.12 3.70
N VAL A 244 -8.47 -22.30 2.74
CA VAL A 244 -8.20 -21.34 1.65
C VAL A 244 -8.85 -21.81 0.34
N ALA A 245 -8.79 -23.11 0.05
CA ALA A 245 -9.26 -23.71 -1.20
C ALA A 245 -10.71 -23.32 -1.57
N PRO A 246 -11.69 -23.24 -0.63
CA PRO A 246 -13.05 -22.79 -0.96
C PRO A 246 -13.10 -21.33 -1.43
N THR A 247 -12.29 -20.45 -0.83
CA THR A 247 -12.20 -19.04 -1.24
C THR A 247 -11.55 -18.92 -2.62
N LEU A 248 -10.50 -19.69 -2.87
CA LEU A 248 -9.83 -19.76 -4.17
C LEU A 248 -10.80 -20.23 -5.27
N ALA A 249 -11.52 -21.33 -5.03
CA ALA A 249 -12.49 -21.88 -5.98
C ALA A 249 -13.64 -20.90 -6.27
N ARG A 250 -14.14 -20.20 -5.24
CA ARG A 250 -15.21 -19.20 -5.38
C ARG A 250 -14.79 -18.00 -6.23
N LEU A 251 -13.53 -17.57 -6.11
CA LEU A 251 -12.99 -16.44 -6.86
C LEU A 251 -12.46 -16.84 -8.25
N GLY A 252 -12.26 -18.14 -8.50
CA GLY A 252 -11.83 -18.68 -9.78
C GLY A 252 -10.33 -18.56 -10.04
N GLY A 253 -9.51 -18.60 -8.98
CA GLY A 253 -8.05 -18.53 -9.11
C GLY A 253 -7.40 -19.84 -9.54
N ASP A 254 -6.22 -19.73 -10.16
CA ASP A 254 -5.45 -20.84 -10.73
C ASP A 254 -4.30 -21.36 -9.86
N GLY A 255 -3.97 -20.66 -8.77
CA GLY A 255 -2.94 -21.06 -7.81
C GLY A 255 -1.62 -20.28 -7.86
N ASP A 256 -1.39 -19.37 -8.83
CA ASP A 256 -0.25 -18.44 -8.79
C ASP A 256 -0.70 -17.05 -8.31
N LEU A 257 0.06 -16.41 -7.42
CA LEU A 257 -0.24 -15.01 -7.04
C LEU A 257 0.17 -14.02 -8.14
N VAL A 258 1.09 -14.38 -9.02
CA VAL A 258 1.63 -13.47 -10.04
C VAL A 258 0.78 -13.46 -11.29
N GLY A 259 0.11 -12.34 -11.53
CA GLY A 259 -0.68 -12.15 -12.75
C GLY A 259 -2.10 -12.72 -12.68
N ASP A 260 -2.44 -13.47 -11.63
CA ASP A 260 -3.80 -13.93 -11.32
C ASP A 260 -4.38 -13.17 -10.11
N GLU A 261 -5.23 -12.18 -10.41
CA GLU A 261 -5.89 -11.34 -9.41
C GLU A 261 -6.83 -12.14 -8.47
N PRO A 262 -7.68 -13.05 -8.98
CA PRO A 262 -8.42 -14.00 -8.15
C PRO A 262 -7.60 -14.75 -7.11
N THR A 263 -6.45 -15.36 -7.47
CA THR A 263 -5.62 -16.08 -6.50
C THR A 263 -5.01 -15.14 -5.46
N TRP A 264 -4.53 -13.96 -5.88
CA TRP A 264 -4.06 -12.92 -4.94
C TRP A 264 -5.14 -12.51 -3.94
N GLN A 265 -6.34 -12.23 -4.44
CA GLN A 265 -7.47 -11.85 -3.60
C GLN A 265 -7.87 -12.99 -2.66
N ALA A 266 -7.89 -14.25 -3.13
CA ALA A 266 -8.22 -15.40 -2.31
C ALA A 266 -7.23 -15.58 -1.16
N PHE A 267 -5.92 -15.52 -1.45
CA PHE A 267 -4.86 -15.61 -0.45
C PHE A 267 -5.01 -14.53 0.62
N VAL A 268 -5.20 -13.26 0.23
CA VAL A 268 -5.35 -12.16 1.18
C VAL A 268 -6.63 -12.29 1.99
N THR A 269 -7.76 -12.58 1.33
CA THR A 269 -9.07 -12.69 1.99
C THR A 269 -9.04 -13.77 3.06
N ALA A 270 -8.54 -14.96 2.73
CA ALA A 270 -8.43 -16.06 3.68
C ALA A 270 -7.45 -15.72 4.81
N SER A 271 -6.33 -15.05 4.51
CA SER A 271 -5.35 -14.66 5.52
C SER A 271 -5.94 -13.68 6.54
N VAL A 272 -6.68 -12.67 6.05
CA VAL A 272 -7.34 -11.65 6.89
C VAL A 272 -8.38 -12.28 7.81
N GLY A 273 -9.17 -13.23 7.30
CA GLY A 273 -10.23 -13.90 8.07
C GLY A 273 -9.81 -15.09 8.92
N ARG A 274 -8.54 -15.50 8.88
CA ARG A 274 -8.07 -16.67 9.64
C ARG A 274 -8.28 -16.48 11.14
N ALA A 275 -9.00 -17.42 11.76
CA ALA A 275 -9.18 -17.46 13.21
C ALA A 275 -7.84 -17.77 13.91
N GLY A 276 -7.66 -17.18 15.09
CA GLY A 276 -6.44 -17.30 15.90
C GLY A 276 -6.39 -18.55 16.76
#